data_AF-A0A7Z9PTD5-F1
#
_entry.id   AF-A0A7Z9PTD5-F1
#
_cell.length_a   1.000
_cell.length_b   1.000
_cell.length_c   1.000
_cell.angle_alpha   90.00
_cell.angle_beta   90.00
_cell.angle_gamma   90.00
#
_symmetry.space_group_name_H-M   'P 1'
#
loop_
_entity.id
_entity.type
_entity.pdbx_description
1 polymer ?
#
loop_
_entity_poly.entity_id
_entity_poly.type
_entity_poly.pdbx_seq_one_letter_code
_entity_poly.pdbx_strand_id
1 'polypeptide(L)'
;MTSREVYNRILWDPRIEQSQIFVGYLDRFRGVVEIPFLDQKLTRDVPWHRVVHFRYQERVVWNRDGVDHLDSLALNPRFSPAGCFRWNGESWQAVSDDCQGLAAREVRLLSLNVLFDLYDDRVPST
;
A
#
# COMPACT_ATOMS: atom_id res chain seq x y z
N MET A 1 -1.90 13.55 3.14
CA MET A 1 -1.27 12.34 3.71
C MET A 1 0.01 12.72 4.45
N THR A 2 0.35 11.99 5.51
CA THR A 2 1.66 12.12 6.18
C THR A 2 2.73 11.31 5.45
N SER A 3 4.01 11.63 5.63
CA SER A 3 5.13 10.88 5.02
C SER A 3 5.13 9.40 5.38
N ARG A 4 4.70 9.05 6.60
CA ARG A 4 4.58 7.66 7.06
C ARG A 4 3.42 6.92 6.38
N GLU A 5 2.29 7.59 6.16
CA GLU A 5 1.17 7.03 5.39
C GLU A 5 1.58 6.75 3.95
N VAL A 6 2.32 7.67 3.32
CA VAL A 6 2.85 7.49 1.95
C VAL A 6 3.81 6.31 1.88
N TYR A 7 4.74 6.20 2.85
CA TYR A 7 5.64 5.06 2.93
C TYR A 7 4.90 3.73 3.02
N ASN A 8 3.94 3.63 3.95
CA ASN A 8 3.14 2.41 4.11
C ASN A 8 2.35 2.10 2.83
N ARG A 9 1.78 3.11 2.18
CA ARG A 9 1.04 2.93 0.94
C ARG A 9 1.93 2.37 -0.17
N ILE A 10 3.13 2.91 -0.36
CA ILE A 10 4.11 2.39 -1.33
C ILE A 10 4.55 0.96 -0.96
N LEU A 11 4.78 0.71 0.33
CA LEU A 11 5.23 -0.59 0.82
C LEU A 11 4.24 -1.71 0.51
N TRP A 12 2.93 -1.43 0.66
CA TRP A 12 1.87 -2.42 0.52
C TRP A 12 1.18 -2.43 -0.84
N ASP A 13 1.45 -1.45 -1.72
CA ASP A 13 0.88 -1.41 -3.07
C ASP A 13 1.80 -2.14 -4.06
N PRO A 14 1.50 -3.39 -4.45
CA PRO A 14 2.35 -4.18 -5.35
C PRO A 14 2.38 -3.64 -6.78
N ARG A 15 1.56 -2.64 -7.10
CA ARG A 15 1.52 -1.99 -8.42
C ARG A 15 2.65 -0.98 -8.59
N ILE A 16 3.25 -0.54 -7.49
CA ILE A 16 4.29 0.48 -7.47
C ILE A 16 5.66 -0.21 -7.49
N GLU A 17 6.47 0.09 -8.51
CA GLU A 17 7.84 -0.44 -8.60
C GLU A 17 8.76 0.28 -7.59
N GLN A 18 8.93 -0.32 -6.40
CA GLN A 18 9.65 0.28 -5.27
C GLN A 18 11.13 0.59 -5.58
N SER A 19 11.77 -0.15 -6.50
CA SER A 19 13.14 0.10 -6.96
C SER A 19 13.32 1.43 -7.69
N GLN A 20 12.23 2.02 -8.21
CA GLN A 20 12.25 3.29 -8.93
C GLN A 20 12.01 4.49 -8.00
N ILE A 21 11.81 4.24 -6.70
CA ILE A 21 11.47 5.27 -5.73
C ILE A 21 12.69 5.73 -4.95
N PHE A 22 12.83 7.04 -4.87
CA PHE A 22 13.77 7.74 -4.03
C PHE A 22 13.02 8.58 -3.00
N VAL A 23 13.57 8.66 -1.79
CA VAL A 23 12.99 9.42 -0.67
C VAL A 23 13.94 10.54 -0.29
N GLY A 24 13.45 11.77 -0.42
CA GLY A 24 14.14 12.96 0.03
C GLY A 24 13.85 13.23 1.50
N TYR A 25 14.89 13.43 2.30
CA TYR A 25 14.76 13.83 3.70
C TYR A 25 15.75 14.93 4.08
N LEU A 26 15.39 15.72 5.08
CA LEU A 26 16.24 16.77 5.65
C LEU A 26 17.34 16.14 6.53
N ASP A 27 18.56 16.14 6.02
CA ASP A 27 19.76 15.87 6.78
C ASP A 27 20.15 17.08 7.65
N ARG A 28 20.83 16.81 8.77
CA ARG A 28 21.21 17.85 9.73
C ARG A 28 22.29 18.80 9.20
N PHE A 29 23.08 18.36 8.23
CA PHE A 29 24.26 19.10 7.76
C PHE A 29 24.19 19.40 6.26
N ARG A 30 23.57 18.52 5.48
CA ARG A 30 23.61 18.56 4.01
C ARG A 30 22.34 19.13 3.36
N GLY A 31 21.33 19.50 4.14
CA GLY A 31 20.02 19.89 3.60
C GLY A 31 19.25 18.66 3.12
N VAL A 32 18.55 18.76 1.99
CA VAL A 32 17.76 17.63 1.47
C VAL A 32 18.68 16.63 0.79
N VAL A 33 18.66 15.38 1.26
CA VAL A 33 19.39 14.25 0.69
C VAL A 33 18.39 13.18 0.25
N GLU A 34 18.66 12.52 -0.87
CA GLU A 34 17.85 11.42 -1.38
C GLU A 34 18.52 10.06 -1.13
N ILE A 35 17.71 9.07 -0.75
CA ILE A 35 18.11 7.66 -0.64
C ILE A 35 17.08 6.77 -1.36
N PRO A 36 17.48 5.58 -1.86
CA PRO A 36 16.54 4.62 -2.41
C PRO A 36 15.48 4.22 -1.37
N PHE A 37 14.23 3.98 -1.81
CA PHE A 37 13.13 3.56 -0.94
C PHE A 37 13.44 2.25 -0.19
N LEU A 38 14.14 1.33 -0.87
CA LEU A 38 14.53 0.03 -0.33
C LEU A 38 15.77 0.10 0.59
N ASP A 39 16.37 1.28 0.79
CA ASP A 39 17.50 1.44 1.70
C ASP A 39 17.02 1.32 3.15
N GLN A 40 17.65 0.43 3.92
CA GLN A 40 17.31 0.19 5.32
C GLN A 40 17.47 1.43 6.20
N LYS A 41 18.33 2.39 5.81
CA LYS A 41 18.49 3.67 6.50
C LYS A 41 17.20 4.47 6.55
N LEU A 42 16.34 4.33 5.54
CA LEU A 42 15.06 5.03 5.50
C LEU A 42 14.20 4.69 6.73
N THR A 43 14.18 3.42 7.12
CA THR A 43 13.33 2.96 8.23
C THR A 43 14.08 3.00 9.57
N ARG A 44 15.41 2.86 9.58
CA ARG A 44 16.23 2.83 10.81
C ARG A 44 16.69 4.21 11.28
N ASP A 45 17.13 5.05 10.36
CA ASP A 45 17.93 6.24 10.68
C ASP A 45 17.23 7.56 10.32
N VAL A 46 16.22 7.53 9.44
CA VAL A 46 15.51 8.72 8.97
C VAL A 46 14.17 8.87 9.70
N PRO A 47 14.00 9.92 10.55
CA PRO A 47 12.71 10.20 11.16
C PRO A 47 11.68 10.66 10.14
N TRP A 48 10.45 10.15 10.22
CA TRP A 48 9.37 10.46 9.26
C TRP A 48 9.08 11.94 9.07
N HIS A 49 9.17 12.76 10.13
CA HIS A 49 8.95 14.21 10.05
C HIS A 49 10.04 14.95 9.26
N ARG A 50 11.17 14.31 8.96
CA ARG A 50 12.24 14.86 8.12
C ARG A 50 12.07 14.51 6.65
N VAL A 51 11.23 13.54 6.32
CA VAL A 51 10.92 13.19 4.94
C VAL A 51 10.16 14.35 4.31
N VAL A 52 10.66 14.84 3.18
CA VAL A 52 10.12 16.00 2.46
C VAL A 52 9.38 15.61 1.19
N HIS A 53 9.86 14.59 0.48
CA HIS A 53 9.25 14.14 -0.77
C HIS A 53 9.55 12.67 -1.09
N PHE A 54 8.68 12.07 -1.90
CA PHE A 54 8.93 10.80 -2.60
C PHE A 54 9.00 11.10 -4.10
N ARG A 55 10.05 10.62 -4.75
CA ARG A 55 10.29 10.77 -6.18
C ARG A 55 10.27 9.39 -6.83
N TYR A 56 9.52 9.27 -7.92
CA TYR A 56 9.50 8.09 -8.79
C TYR A 56 10.16 8.48 -10.10
N GLN A 57 11.29 7.85 -10.44
CA GLN A 57 12.11 8.25 -11.60
C GLN A 57 12.34 9.77 -11.60
N GLU A 58 12.01 10.50 -12.66
CA GLU A 58 12.24 11.96 -12.74
C GLU A 58 11.11 12.81 -12.14
N ARG A 59 10.09 12.21 -11.52
CA ARG A 59 8.89 12.92 -11.04
C ARG A 59 8.70 12.83 -9.54
N VAL A 60 8.46 13.96 -8.88
CA VAL A 60 7.96 13.98 -7.49
C VAL A 60 6.51 13.53 -7.47
N VAL A 61 6.26 12.42 -6.79
CA VAL A 61 4.93 11.79 -6.69
C VAL A 61 4.22 12.13 -5.39
N TRP A 62 4.97 12.58 -4.40
CA TRP A 62 4.43 13.16 -3.18
C TRP A 62 5.40 14.16 -2.58
N ASN A 63 4.90 15.24 -2.00
CA ASN A 63 5.69 16.09 -1.10
C ASN A 63 4.85 16.60 0.07
N ARG A 64 5.54 17.08 1.12
CA ARG A 64 4.88 17.64 2.31
C ARG A 64 4.15 18.97 2.05
N ASP A 65 4.46 19.65 0.95
CA ASP A 65 3.89 20.95 0.58
C ASP A 65 2.54 20.80 -0.16
N GLY A 66 2.06 19.57 -0.36
CA GLY A 66 0.71 19.26 -0.81
C GLY A 66 0.61 18.52 -2.15
N VAL A 67 1.73 18.14 -2.78
CA VAL A 67 1.70 17.30 -3.99
C VAL A 67 1.35 15.87 -3.60
N ASP A 68 0.35 15.30 -4.28
CA ASP A 68 -0.03 13.89 -4.17
C ASP A 68 -0.46 13.36 -5.55
N HIS A 69 0.39 12.49 -6.11
CA HIS A 69 0.20 11.83 -7.39
C HIS A 69 0.43 10.32 -7.28
N LEU A 70 0.40 9.76 -6.06
CA LEU A 70 0.62 8.33 -5.86
C LEU A 70 -0.37 7.47 -6.66
N ASP A 71 -1.61 7.93 -6.80
CA ASP A 71 -2.65 7.24 -7.59
C ASP A 71 -2.27 7.08 -9.06
N SER A 72 -1.47 8.00 -9.62
CA SER A 72 -1.02 7.93 -11.02
C SER A 72 0.06 6.87 -11.26
N LEU A 73 0.71 6.39 -10.20
CA LEU A 73 1.71 5.30 -10.28
C LEU A 73 1.07 3.91 -10.23
N ALA A 74 -0.18 3.82 -9.79
CA ALA A 74 -0.92 2.56 -9.72
C ALA A 74 -1.38 2.11 -11.13
N LEU A 75 -0.43 1.99 -12.06
CA LEU A 75 -0.66 1.47 -13.39
C LEU A 75 -0.77 -0.05 -13.28
N ASN A 76 -1.89 -0.59 -13.77
CA ASN A 76 -2.33 -1.98 -13.68
C ASN A 76 -2.93 -2.35 -12.31
N PRO A 77 -4.23 -2.20 -12.12
CA PRO A 77 -4.89 -2.87 -11.02
C PRO A 77 -4.76 -4.38 -11.27
N ARG A 78 -3.87 -5.05 -10.54
CA ARG A 78 -3.77 -6.53 -10.49
C ARG A 78 -5.13 -7.15 -10.12
N PHE A 79 -6.01 -6.35 -9.54
CA PHE A 79 -7.42 -6.61 -9.31
C PHE A 79 -8.27 -5.77 -10.27
N SER A 80 -8.77 -6.37 -11.35
CA SER A 80 -9.95 -5.80 -12.00
C SER A 80 -11.07 -5.74 -10.95
N PRO A 81 -11.79 -4.61 -10.80
CA PRO A 81 -12.99 -4.59 -9.99
C PRO A 81 -13.88 -5.75 -10.44
N ALA A 82 -14.14 -6.69 -9.54
CA ALA A 82 -15.12 -7.72 -9.82
C ALA A 82 -16.50 -7.05 -9.88
N GLY A 83 -17.44 -7.63 -10.63
CA GLY A 83 -18.84 -7.24 -10.55
C GLY A 83 -19.35 -7.34 -9.10
N CYS A 84 -20.48 -6.71 -8.83
CA CYS A 84 -21.13 -6.74 -7.53
C CYS A 84 -21.78 -8.11 -7.33
N PHE A 85 -21.53 -8.72 -6.18
CA PHE A 85 -22.18 -9.95 -5.78
C PHE A 85 -23.09 -9.72 -4.57
N ARG A 86 -24.18 -10.47 -4.49
CA ARG A 86 -25.08 -10.49 -3.32
C ARG A 86 -25.18 -11.91 -2.79
N TRP A 87 -25.01 -12.04 -1.47
CA TRP A 87 -25.28 -13.29 -0.77
C TRP A 87 -26.78 -13.53 -0.71
N ASN A 88 -27.23 -14.70 -1.16
CA ASN A 88 -28.66 -15.07 -1.14
C ASN A 88 -29.05 -15.96 0.07
N GLY A 89 -28.09 -16.30 0.94
CA GLY A 89 -28.28 -17.26 2.04
C GLY A 89 -27.45 -18.54 1.88
N GLU A 90 -27.10 -18.89 0.65
CA GLU A 90 -26.43 -20.15 0.30
C GLU A 90 -25.20 -19.94 -0.60
N SER A 91 -25.26 -18.99 -1.53
CA SER A 91 -24.14 -18.65 -2.42
C SER A 91 -24.10 -17.16 -2.80
N TRP A 92 -22.92 -16.73 -3.29
CA TRP A 92 -22.74 -15.41 -3.89
C TRP A 92 -23.28 -15.40 -5.32
N GLN A 93 -24.20 -14.48 -5.61
CA GLN A 93 -24.81 -14.31 -6.93
C GLN A 93 -24.37 -13.00 -7.55
N ALA A 94 -23.98 -13.00 -8.82
CA ALA A 94 -23.63 -11.77 -9.54
C ALA A 94 -24.89 -10.89 -9.71
N VAL A 95 -24.74 -9.59 -9.49
CA VAL A 95 -25.82 -8.60 -9.55
C VAL A 95 -25.63 -7.64 -10.72
N SER A 96 -24.43 -7.12 -10.91
CA SER A 96 -24.09 -6.11 -11.92
C SER A 96 -22.57 -6.00 -12.06
N ASP A 97 -22.06 -5.54 -13.20
CA ASP A 97 -20.64 -5.15 -13.34
C ASP A 97 -20.37 -3.72 -12.85
N ASP A 98 -21.43 -2.93 -12.70
CA ASP A 98 -21.37 -1.58 -12.12
C ASP A 98 -22.02 -1.54 -10.74
N CYS A 99 -21.22 -1.21 -9.73
CA CYS A 99 -21.64 -1.16 -8.32
C CYS A 99 -22.00 0.24 -7.84
N GLN A 100 -22.03 1.24 -8.74
CA GLN A 100 -22.43 2.59 -8.38
C GLN A 100 -23.83 2.60 -7.75
N GLY A 101 -23.95 3.22 -6.57
CA GLY A 101 -25.22 3.32 -5.82
C GLY A 101 -25.53 2.14 -4.89
N LEU A 102 -24.73 1.06 -4.90
CA LEU A 102 -24.84 0.00 -3.88
C LEU A 102 -24.17 0.46 -2.58
N ALA A 103 -24.95 1.03 -1.67
CA ALA A 103 -24.47 1.38 -0.34
C ALA A 103 -24.49 0.15 0.58
N ALA A 104 -23.32 -0.34 0.98
CA ALA A 104 -23.21 -1.32 2.05
C ALA A 104 -23.66 -0.68 3.37
N ARG A 105 -24.66 -1.27 4.03
CA ARG A 105 -25.15 -0.81 5.33
C ARG A 105 -24.36 -1.39 6.51
N GLU A 106 -23.65 -2.48 6.29
CA GLU A 106 -22.88 -3.21 7.28
C GLU A 106 -21.58 -3.71 6.61
N VAL A 107 -20.46 -3.61 7.32
CA VAL A 107 -19.16 -4.16 6.89
C VAL A 107 -18.84 -5.35 7.77
N ARG A 108 -18.67 -6.53 7.16
CA ARG A 108 -18.24 -7.74 7.86
C ARG A 108 -16.77 -7.99 7.59
N LEU A 109 -15.94 -7.90 8.62
CA LEU A 109 -14.52 -8.19 8.54
C LEU A 109 -14.28 -9.67 8.86
N LEU A 110 -13.68 -10.40 7.93
CA LEU A 110 -13.21 -11.75 8.17
C LEU A 110 -11.68 -11.74 8.22
N SER A 111 -11.10 -12.14 9.35
CA SER A 111 -9.67 -12.36 9.50
C SER A 111 -9.41 -13.86 9.45
N LEU A 112 -8.79 -14.33 8.38
CA LEU A 112 -8.40 -15.72 8.22
C LEU A 112 -6.90 -15.83 8.43
N ASN A 113 -6.48 -16.75 9.29
CA ASN A 113 -5.09 -17.18 9.32
C ASN A 113 -4.90 -18.24 8.24
N VAL A 114 -4.25 -17.88 7.15
CA VAL A 114 -3.93 -18.79 6.03
C VAL A 114 -2.63 -19.53 6.29
N LEU A 115 -2.45 -20.03 7.52
CA LEU A 115 -1.34 -20.88 7.94
C LEU A 115 -1.22 -22.01 6.91
N PHE A 116 -0.27 -21.86 6.01
CA PHE A 116 0.06 -22.87 5.01
C PHE A 116 0.35 -24.17 5.74
N ASP A 117 0.01 -25.29 5.10
CA ASP A 117 0.32 -26.68 5.46
C ASP A 117 1.79 -26.90 5.92
N LEU A 118 2.68 -25.93 5.69
CA LEU A 118 4.09 -25.88 6.09
C LEU A 118 4.37 -25.87 7.61
N TYR A 119 3.37 -25.66 8.48
CA TYR A 119 3.57 -25.62 9.94
C TYR A 119 2.87 -26.73 10.73
N ASP A 120 2.02 -27.55 10.10
CA ASP A 120 1.26 -28.60 10.82
C ASP A 120 2.15 -29.77 11.26
N ASP A 121 3.24 -30.06 10.54
CA ASP A 121 4.17 -31.16 10.85
C ASP A 121 5.02 -30.94 12.13
N ARG A 122 4.85 -29.81 12.85
CA ARG A 122 5.67 -29.46 14.02
C ARG A 122 4.89 -29.32 15.33
N VAL A 123 3.62 -29.72 15.38
CA VAL A 123 2.90 -29.80 16.66
C VAL A 123 3.17 -31.18 17.27
N PRO A 124 3.95 -31.30 18.36
CA PRO A 124 4.10 -32.59 19.04
C PRO A 124 2.74 -32.95 19.64
N SER A 125 2.22 -34.14 19.30
CA SER A 125 1.08 -34.72 20.00
C SER A 125 1.44 -34.85 21.48
N THR A 126 0.70 -34.15 22.35
CA THR A 126 0.81 -34.29 23.81
C THR A 126 0.10 -35.55 24.27
#